data_AF-A0A9P8DSE5-F1
#
_entry.id   AF-A0A9P8DSE5-F1
#
_cell.length_a   1.000
_cell.length_b   1.000
_cell.length_c   1.000
_cell.angle_alpha   90.00
_cell.angle_beta   90.00
_cell.angle_gamma   90.00
#
_symmetry.space_group_name_H-M   'P 1'
#
loop_
_entity.id
_entity.type
_entity.pdbx_description
1 polymer ?
#
loop_
_entity_poly.entity_id
_entity_poly.type
_entity_poly.pdbx_seq_one_letter_code
_entity_poly.pdbx_strand_id
1 'polypeptide(L)'
;MSTTNGVAGWAQLRQQARQLETQTDTLFHTYSQFSTASNVPPKPTEEERETERKLEELLEKRETVNGQLSRLLDSEPNLASSASKQNNLSLLRRKLTGHQRDLARLRSTLQQARDRANLLTNVRSDIDEYRQNNPEAAEADYMLEERNRIDNSNT
;
A
#
# COMPACT_ATOMS: atom_id res chain seq x y z
N MET A 1 3.49 1.69 47.04
CA MET A 1 4.49 1.79 45.95
C MET A 1 3.97 1.26 44.60
N SER A 2 2.66 1.16 44.37
CA SER A 2 2.09 0.53 43.16
C SER A 2 1.85 1.50 41.99
N THR A 3 1.91 2.81 42.22
CA THR A 3 1.50 3.85 41.25
C THR A 3 2.54 4.13 40.16
N THR A 4 3.82 3.88 40.41
CA THR A 4 4.92 4.11 39.46
C THR A 4 4.98 3.06 38.35
N ASN A 5 4.56 1.83 38.63
CA ASN A 5 4.65 0.71 37.69
C ASN A 5 3.67 0.85 36.51
N GLY A 6 2.42 1.27 36.76
CA GLY A 6 1.42 1.47 35.70
C GLY A 6 1.77 2.63 34.75
N VAL A 7 2.32 3.73 35.29
CA VAL A 7 2.73 4.88 34.47
C VAL A 7 3.96 4.57 33.60
N ALA A 8 4.94 3.84 34.14
CA ALA A 8 6.11 3.38 33.40
C ALA A 8 5.72 2.36 32.30
N GLY A 9 4.86 1.39 32.62
CA GLY A 9 4.34 0.42 31.65
C GLY A 9 3.55 1.08 30.52
N TRP A 10 2.74 2.10 30.83
CA TRP A 10 2.02 2.89 29.83
C TRP A 10 2.99 3.61 28.87
N ALA A 11 4.02 4.25 29.41
CA ALA A 11 5.01 4.96 28.61
C ALA A 11 5.75 4.01 27.66
N GLN A 12 6.13 2.82 28.14
CA GLN A 12 6.80 1.79 27.34
C GLN A 12 5.91 1.26 26.21
N LEU A 13 4.66 0.86 26.51
CA LEU A 13 3.71 0.38 25.50
C LEU A 13 3.39 1.45 24.45
N ARG A 14 3.28 2.71 24.87
CA ARG A 14 3.07 3.83 23.94
C ARG A 14 4.27 4.04 23.02
N GLN A 15 5.49 3.94 23.54
CA GLN A 15 6.69 4.03 22.72
C GLN A 15 6.75 2.89 21.70
N GLN A 16 6.44 1.66 22.13
CA GLN A 16 6.35 0.50 21.24
C GLN A 16 5.30 0.71 20.15
N ALA A 17 4.10 1.19 20.49
CA ALA A 17 3.04 1.48 19.52
C ALA A 17 3.48 2.49 18.45
N ARG A 18 4.21 3.55 18.85
CA ARG A 18 4.77 4.54 17.93
C ARG A 18 5.84 3.96 17.01
N GLN A 19 6.73 3.12 17.53
CA GLN A 19 7.75 2.47 16.71
C GLN A 19 7.12 1.55 15.65
N LEU A 20 6.16 0.71 16.05
CA LEU A 20 5.42 -0.15 15.13
C LEU A 20 4.67 0.67 14.09
N GLU A 21 4.10 1.80 14.48
CA GLU A 21 3.45 2.72 13.57
C GLU A 21 4.40 3.30 12.51
N THR A 22 5.57 3.79 12.91
CA THR A 22 6.59 4.29 11.96
C THR A 22 7.04 3.20 11.01
N GLN A 23 7.28 1.98 11.50
CA GLN A 23 7.63 0.83 10.66
C GLN A 23 6.51 0.50 9.66
N THR A 24 5.26 0.58 10.11
CA THR A 24 4.09 0.37 9.25
C THR A 24 4.01 1.44 8.16
N ASP A 25 4.20 2.72 8.50
CA ASP A 25 4.20 3.84 7.54
C ASP A 25 5.29 3.65 6.46
N THR A 26 6.50 3.21 6.86
CA THR A 26 7.58 2.90 5.91
C THR A 26 7.22 1.77 4.97
N LEU A 27 6.66 0.66 5.48
CA LEU A 27 6.26 -0.46 4.62
C LEU A 27 5.08 -0.10 3.71
N PHE A 28 4.15 0.76 4.13
CA PHE A 28 3.10 1.26 3.26
C PHE A 28 3.65 2.05 2.09
N HIS A 29 4.66 2.89 2.33
CA HIS A 29 5.34 3.61 1.26
C HIS A 29 5.93 2.62 0.25
N THR A 30 6.71 1.64 0.70
CA THR A 30 7.25 0.58 -0.17
C THR A 30 6.16 -0.20 -0.91
N TYR A 31 5.09 -0.60 -0.23
CA TYR A 31 4.01 -1.37 -0.84
C TYR A 31 3.27 -0.59 -1.91
N SER A 32 3.03 0.71 -1.69
CA SER A 32 2.38 1.58 -2.68
C SER A 32 3.18 1.71 -3.97
N GLN A 33 4.52 1.62 -3.90
CA GLN A 33 5.39 1.73 -5.09
C GLN A 33 5.17 0.59 -6.09
N PHE A 34 4.72 -0.60 -5.65
CA PHE A 34 4.40 -1.71 -6.54
C PHE A 34 3.26 -1.38 -7.51
N SER A 35 2.32 -0.52 -7.10
CA SER A 35 1.19 -0.11 -7.95
C SER A 35 1.54 1.01 -8.93
N THR A 36 2.60 1.77 -8.66
CA THR A 36 3.05 2.90 -9.49
C THR A 36 4.14 2.53 -10.49
N ALA A 37 4.66 1.31 -10.43
CA ALA A 37 5.67 0.83 -11.37
C ALA A 37 5.09 0.84 -12.81
N SER A 38 5.84 1.40 -13.77
CA SER A 38 5.41 1.51 -15.18
C SER A 38 5.07 0.18 -15.83
N ASN A 39 5.61 -0.92 -15.30
CA ASN A 39 5.31 -2.28 -15.72
C ASN A 39 4.95 -3.11 -14.49
N VAL A 40 3.67 -3.12 -14.12
CA VAL A 40 3.18 -3.94 -13.01
C VAL A 40 3.21 -5.41 -13.46
N PRO A 41 3.95 -6.29 -12.76
CA PRO A 41 4.04 -7.68 -13.14
C PRO A 41 2.67 -8.38 -13.11
N PRO A 42 2.38 -9.29 -14.05
CA PRO A 42 1.08 -9.98 -14.14
C PRO A 42 0.80 -10.88 -12.92
N LYS A 43 1.84 -11.29 -12.19
CA LYS A 43 1.76 -12.03 -10.94
C LYS A 43 2.44 -11.23 -9.83
N PRO A 44 1.92 -11.28 -8.59
CA PRO A 44 2.61 -10.67 -7.44
C PRO A 44 4.05 -11.16 -7.34
N THR A 45 4.98 -10.23 -7.16
CA THR A 45 6.39 -10.58 -6.93
C THR A 45 6.56 -11.15 -5.53
N GLU A 46 7.64 -11.88 -5.29
CA GLU A 46 7.94 -12.40 -3.95
C GLU A 46 8.16 -11.24 -2.96
N GLU A 47 8.81 -10.17 -3.40
CA GLU A 47 9.03 -8.97 -2.59
C GLU A 47 7.72 -8.29 -2.18
N GLU A 48 6.74 -8.23 -3.09
CA GLU A 48 5.43 -7.68 -2.80
C GLU A 48 4.68 -8.53 -1.77
N ARG A 49 4.63 -9.85 -1.97
CA ARG A 49 3.99 -10.79 -1.05
C ARG A 49 4.62 -10.72 0.34
N GLU A 50 5.94 -10.67 0.39
CA GLU A 50 6.67 -10.56 1.65
C GLU A 50 6.43 -9.21 2.34
N THR A 51 6.35 -8.12 1.57
CA THR A 51 6.00 -6.79 2.10
C THR A 51 4.58 -6.76 2.65
N GLU A 52 3.64 -7.38 1.93
CA GLU A 52 2.25 -7.52 2.34
C GLU A 52 2.10 -8.34 3.62
N ARG A 53 2.76 -9.50 3.70
CA ARG A 53 2.79 -10.34 4.90
C ARG A 53 3.35 -9.57 6.10
N LYS A 54 4.47 -8.85 5.90
CA LYS A 54 5.04 -7.99 6.96
C LYS A 54 4.09 -6.90 7.41
N LEU A 55 3.33 -6.29 6.49
CA LEU A 55 2.31 -5.31 6.83
C LEU A 55 1.21 -5.92 7.69
N GLU A 56 0.68 -7.09 7.32
CA GLU A 56 -0.34 -7.79 8.11
C GLU A 56 0.16 -8.12 9.52
N GLU A 57 1.37 -8.66 9.64
CA GLU A 57 1.99 -8.97 10.93
C GLU A 57 2.19 -7.72 11.81
N LEU A 58 2.61 -6.59 11.21
CA LEU A 58 2.74 -5.34 11.96
C LEU A 58 1.38 -4.81 12.41
N LEU A 59 0.33 -4.92 11.59
CA LEU A 59 -1.01 -4.50 11.97
C LEU A 59 -1.56 -5.35 13.13
N GLU A 60 -1.34 -6.66 13.11
CA GLU A 60 -1.72 -7.57 14.20
C GLU A 60 -0.95 -7.26 15.50
N LYS A 61 0.37 -7.01 15.40
CA LYS A 61 1.19 -6.57 16.54
C LYS A 61 0.69 -5.25 17.11
N ARG A 62 0.31 -4.28 16.26
CA ARG A 62 -0.26 -3.00 16.70
C ARG A 62 -1.61 -3.18 17.39
N GLU A 63 -2.45 -4.10 16.89
CA GLU A 63 -3.71 -4.45 17.55
C GLU A 63 -3.47 -5.04 18.94
N THR A 64 -2.50 -5.95 19.07
CA THR A 64 -2.10 -6.54 20.36
C THR A 64 -1.65 -5.47 21.36
N VAL A 65 -0.77 -4.55 20.95
CA VAL A 65 -0.30 -3.45 21.81
C VAL A 65 -1.44 -2.50 22.18
N ASN A 66 -2.35 -2.17 21.25
CA ASN A 66 -3.54 -1.38 21.54
C ASN A 66 -4.46 -2.09 22.56
N GLY A 67 -4.57 -3.41 22.49
CA GLY A 67 -5.28 -4.22 23.47
C GLY A 67 -4.63 -4.19 24.85
N GLN A 68 -3.30 -4.26 24.92
CA GLN A 68 -2.54 -4.13 26.18
C GLN A 68 -2.70 -2.74 26.80
N LEU A 69 -2.61 -1.68 26.00
CA LEU A 69 -2.86 -0.30 26.43
C LEU A 69 -4.28 -0.14 26.99
N SER A 70 -5.30 -0.70 26.32
CA SER A 70 -6.68 -0.67 26.82
C SER A 70 -6.80 -1.32 28.19
N ARG A 71 -6.33 -2.56 28.32
CA ARG A 71 -6.38 -3.31 29.60
C ARG A 71 -5.67 -2.57 30.72
N LEU A 72 -4.54 -1.93 30.43
CA LEU A 72 -3.79 -1.14 31.40
C LEU A 72 -4.55 0.12 31.86
N LEU A 73 -5.31 0.77 30.96
CA LEU A 73 -6.20 1.86 31.36
C LEU A 73 -7.32 1.37 32.24
N ASP A 74 -7.94 0.24 31.88
CA ASP A 74 -9.09 -0.31 32.59
C ASP A 74 -8.71 -0.83 33.99
N SER A 75 -7.48 -1.33 34.18
CA SER A 75 -7.01 -1.89 35.45
C SER A 75 -6.52 -0.86 36.47
N GLU A 76 -6.23 0.37 36.05
CA GLU A 76 -5.59 1.39 36.89
C GLU A 76 -6.48 2.64 36.99
N PRO A 77 -7.21 2.86 38.10
CA PRO A 77 -8.18 3.97 38.24
C PRO A 77 -7.56 5.36 38.01
N ASN A 78 -6.29 5.53 38.39
CA ASN A 78 -5.53 6.76 38.21
C ASN A 78 -5.15 7.00 36.73
N LEU A 79 -4.99 5.93 35.93
CA LEU A 79 -4.77 6.02 34.48
C LEU A 79 -6.09 6.19 33.74
N ALA A 80 -7.13 5.45 34.14
CA ALA A 80 -8.48 5.53 33.59
C ALA A 80 -9.04 6.96 33.63
N SER A 81 -8.76 7.71 34.69
CA SER A 81 -9.22 9.10 34.86
C SER A 81 -8.49 10.10 33.95
N SER A 82 -7.41 9.69 33.26
CA SER A 82 -6.62 10.57 32.40
C SER A 82 -7.20 10.68 30.99
N ALA A 83 -7.95 11.76 30.75
CA ALA A 83 -8.51 12.08 29.43
C ALA A 83 -7.44 12.10 28.31
N SER A 84 -6.22 12.53 28.62
CA SER A 84 -5.10 12.55 27.67
C SER A 84 -4.69 11.15 27.21
N LYS A 85 -4.63 10.18 28.14
CA LYS A 85 -4.26 8.79 27.82
C LYS A 85 -5.35 8.08 27.03
N GLN A 86 -6.62 8.31 27.39
CA GLN A 86 -7.78 7.82 26.64
C GLN A 86 -7.80 8.37 25.19
N ASN A 87 -7.54 9.67 25.01
CA ASN A 87 -7.42 10.27 23.68
C ASN A 87 -6.26 9.67 22.88
N ASN A 88 -5.12 9.43 23.51
CA ASN A 88 -3.97 8.83 22.82
C ASN A 88 -4.29 7.42 22.31
N LEU A 89 -4.93 6.57 23.12
CA LEU A 89 -5.38 5.24 22.69
C LEU A 89 -6.40 5.33 21.54
N SER A 90 -7.32 6.29 21.63
CA SER A 90 -8.33 6.52 20.58
C SER A 90 -7.69 6.89 19.24
N LEU A 91 -6.64 7.72 19.27
CA LEU A 91 -5.86 8.08 18.07
C LEU A 91 -5.10 6.88 17.50
N LEU A 92 -4.45 6.08 18.35
CA LEU A 92 -3.74 4.85 17.91
C LEU A 92 -4.69 3.86 17.25
N ARG A 93 -5.88 3.65 17.82
CA ARG A 93 -6.93 2.79 17.24
C ARG A 93 -7.41 3.34 15.89
N ARG A 94 -7.70 4.64 15.81
CA ARG A 94 -8.13 5.28 14.57
C ARG A 94 -7.08 5.13 13.47
N LYS A 95 -5.81 5.35 13.78
CA LYS A 95 -4.72 5.19 12.80
C LYS A 95 -4.55 3.73 12.38
N LEU A 96 -4.67 2.77 13.29
CA LEU A 96 -4.69 1.34 12.95
C LEU A 96 -5.83 1.00 11.97
N THR A 97 -7.07 1.42 12.26
CA THR A 97 -8.21 1.19 11.36
C THR A 97 -8.03 1.89 10.02
N GLY A 98 -7.41 3.08 10.00
CA GLY A 98 -7.02 3.76 8.77
C GLY A 98 -6.09 2.89 7.92
N HIS A 99 -5.00 2.40 8.52
CA HIS A 99 -4.03 1.55 7.84
C HIS A 99 -4.64 0.24 7.31
N GLN A 100 -5.54 -0.40 8.07
CA GLN A 100 -6.25 -1.61 7.60
C GLN A 100 -7.08 -1.33 6.33
N ARG A 101 -7.76 -0.18 6.28
CA ARG A 101 -8.52 0.25 5.09
C ARG A 101 -7.59 0.59 3.93
N ASP A 102 -6.47 1.24 4.22
CA ASP A 102 -5.49 1.63 3.19
C ASP A 102 -4.82 0.39 2.58
N LEU A 103 -4.52 -0.64 3.37
CA LEU A 103 -4.04 -1.92 2.85
C LEU A 103 -5.05 -2.57 1.89
N ALA A 104 -6.32 -2.63 2.28
CA ALA A 104 -7.38 -3.16 1.43
C ALA A 104 -7.53 -2.36 0.12
N ARG A 105 -7.40 -1.03 0.19
CA ARG A 105 -7.43 -0.15 -0.98
C ARG A 105 -6.23 -0.39 -1.89
N LEU A 106 -5.01 -0.45 -1.34
CA LEU A 106 -3.79 -0.68 -2.11
C LEU A 106 -3.82 -2.04 -2.82
N ARG A 107 -4.31 -3.09 -2.16
CA ARG A 107 -4.56 -4.40 -2.79
C ARG A 107 -5.47 -4.27 -4.01
N SER A 108 -6.59 -3.56 -3.87
CA SER A 108 -7.52 -3.33 -4.97
C SER A 108 -6.89 -2.52 -6.11
N THR A 109 -6.16 -1.45 -5.78
CA THR A 109 -5.46 -0.61 -6.78
C THR A 109 -4.42 -1.41 -7.54
N LEU A 110 -3.66 -2.25 -6.85
CA LEU A 110 -2.63 -3.09 -7.46
C LEU A 110 -3.24 -4.15 -8.38
N GLN A 111 -4.35 -4.76 -7.97
CA GLN A 111 -5.08 -5.69 -8.82
C GLN A 111 -5.60 -5.00 -10.09
N GLN A 112 -6.20 -3.82 -9.98
CA GLN A 112 -6.66 -3.04 -11.13
C GLN A 112 -5.50 -2.65 -12.07
N ALA A 113 -4.35 -2.29 -11.51
CA ALA A 113 -3.16 -1.98 -12.30
C ALA A 113 -2.66 -3.20 -13.09
N ARG A 114 -2.71 -4.40 -12.50
CA ARG A 114 -2.42 -5.66 -13.20
C ARG A 114 -3.42 -5.96 -14.30
N ASP A 115 -4.71 -5.84 -14.01
CA ASP A 115 -5.75 -6.12 -14.98
C ASP A 115 -5.60 -5.20 -16.21
N ARG A 116 -5.30 -3.92 -15.98
CA ARG A 116 -4.98 -2.96 -17.04
C ARG A 116 -3.71 -3.35 -17.82
N ALA A 117 -2.65 -3.77 -17.14
CA ALA A 117 -1.41 -4.20 -17.80
C ALA A 117 -1.61 -5.45 -18.68
N ASN A 118 -2.40 -6.41 -18.20
CA ASN A 118 -2.77 -7.60 -18.95
C ASN A 118 -3.60 -7.27 -20.19
N LEU A 119 -4.61 -6.39 -20.06
CA LEU A 119 -5.41 -5.91 -21.18
C LEU A 119 -4.55 -5.19 -22.22
N LEU A 120 -3.63 -4.31 -21.80
CA LEU A 120 -2.73 -3.61 -22.72
C LEU A 120 -1.79 -4.56 -23.46
N THR A 121 -1.33 -5.63 -22.81
CA THR A 121 -0.52 -6.67 -23.44
C THR A 121 -1.31 -7.41 -24.52
N ASN A 122 -2.54 -7.85 -24.20
CA ASN A 122 -3.40 -8.54 -25.16
C ASN A 122 -3.73 -7.64 -26.35
N VAL A 123 -4.12 -6.38 -26.11
CA VAL A 123 -4.42 -5.42 -27.20
C VAL A 123 -3.20 -5.21 -28.10
N ARG A 124 -1.99 -5.13 -27.54
CA ARG A 124 -0.77 -5.02 -28.36
C ARG A 124 -0.54 -6.26 -29.21
N SER A 125 -0.71 -7.46 -28.63
CA SER A 125 -0.61 -8.72 -29.39
C SER A 125 -1.65 -8.79 -30.51
N ASP A 126 -2.91 -8.41 -30.26
CA ASP A 126 -3.96 -8.40 -31.28
C ASP A 126 -3.65 -7.40 -32.41
N ILE A 127 -3.10 -6.22 -32.08
CA ILE A 127 -2.67 -5.23 -33.07
C ILE A 127 -1.51 -5.77 -33.91
N ASP A 128 -0.52 -6.39 -33.27
CA ASP A 128 0.64 -6.95 -33.96
C ASP A 128 0.23 -8.12 -34.88
N GLU A 129 -0.67 -9.00 -34.42
CA GLU A 129 -1.25 -10.07 -35.24
C GLU A 129 -2.08 -9.52 -36.39
N TYR A 130 -2.91 -8.49 -36.16
CA TYR A 130 -3.68 -7.84 -37.22
C TYR A 130 -2.75 -7.24 -38.29
N ARG A 131 -1.66 -6.57 -37.88
CA ARG A 131 -0.65 -6.03 -38.79
C ARG A 131 0.08 -7.12 -39.57
N GLN A 132 0.43 -8.23 -38.93
CA GLN A 132 1.07 -9.37 -39.60
C GLN A 132 0.13 -10.06 -40.60
N ASN A 133 -1.15 -10.19 -40.26
CA ASN A 133 -2.16 -10.81 -41.12
C ASN A 133 -2.66 -9.87 -42.24
N ASN A 134 -2.41 -8.56 -42.13
CA ASN A 134 -2.79 -7.55 -43.12
C ASN A 134 -1.57 -6.68 -43.51
N PRO A 135 -0.56 -7.27 -44.17
CA PRO A 135 0.69 -6.57 -44.48
C PRO A 135 0.48 -5.35 -45.39
N GLU A 136 -0.50 -5.39 -46.31
CA GLU A 136 -0.84 -4.24 -47.17
C GLU A 136 -1.38 -3.04 -46.38
N ALA A 137 -2.19 -3.29 -45.34
CA ALA A 137 -2.71 -2.24 -44.47
C ALA A 137 -1.60 -1.69 -43.55
N ALA A 138 -0.73 -2.57 -43.03
CA ALA A 138 0.41 -2.17 -42.23
C ALA A 138 1.43 -1.34 -43.04
N GLU A 139 1.65 -1.69 -44.31
CA GLU A 139 2.50 -0.93 -45.24
C GLU A 139 1.90 0.43 -45.57
N ALA A 140 0.58 0.52 -45.80
CA ALA A 140 -0.11 1.78 -46.02
C ALA A 140 -0.03 2.73 -44.81
N ASP A 141 -0.21 2.21 -43.59
CA ASP A 141 -0.05 2.97 -42.35
C ASP A 141 1.39 3.48 -42.18
N TYR A 142 2.39 2.63 -42.46
CA TYR A 142 3.80 3.01 -42.43
C TYR A 142 4.12 4.13 -43.44
N MET A 143 3.60 4.05 -44.66
CA MET A 143 3.78 5.08 -45.69
C MET A 143 3.14 6.42 -45.31
N LEU A 144 1.97 6.40 -44.65
CA LEU A 144 1.31 7.60 -44.14
C LEU A 144 2.10 8.24 -42.98
N GLU A 145 2.65 7.43 -42.09
CA GLU A 145 3.48 7.89 -40.97
C GLU A 145 4.80 8.50 -41.47
N GLU A 146 5.44 7.88 -42.46
CA GLU A 146 6.64 8.41 -43.12
C GLU A 146 6.36 9.74 -43.82
N ARG A 147 5.21 9.87 -44.50
CA ARG A 147 4.78 11.14 -45.09
C ARG A 147 4.64 12.24 -44.02
N ASN A 148 3.94 11.96 -42.91
CA ASN A 148 3.78 12.94 -41.83
C ASN A 148 5.12 13.33 -41.20
N ARG A 149 6.06 12.38 -41.12
CA ARG A 149 7.40 12.61 -40.59
C ARG A 149 8.24 13.49 -41.52
N ILE A 150 8.17 13.25 -42.83
CA ILE A 150 8.79 14.08 -43.86
C ILE A 150 8.18 15.49 -43.84
N ASP A 151 6.84 15.60 -43.80
CA ASP A 151 6.12 16.87 -43.75
C ASP A 151 6.49 17.69 -42.49
N ASN A 152 6.67 17.04 -41.34
CA ASN A 152 7.11 17.68 -40.09
C ASN A 152 8.62 17.97 -40.03
N SER A 153 9.43 17.36 -40.90
CA SER A 153 10.88 17.59 -40.97
C SER A 153 11.27 18.72 -41.94
N ASN A 154 10.33 19.19 -42.77
CA ASN A 154 10.50 20.28 -43.74
C ASN A 154 9.98 21.64 -43.22
N THR A 155 10.13 21.88 -41.91
CA THR A 155 9.96 23.19 -41.24
C THR A 155 11.19 23.52 -40.44
#